data_AF-A0A1V6EY25-F1
#
_entry.id   AF-A0A1V6EY25-F1
#
_cell.length_a   1.000
_cell.length_b   1.000
_cell.length_c   1.000
_cell.angle_alpha   90.00
_cell.angle_beta   90.00
_cell.angle_gamma   90.00
#
_symmetry.space_group_name_H-M   'P 1'
#
loop_
_entity.id
_entity.type
_entity.pdbx_description
1 polymer ?
#
loop_
_entity_poly.entity_id
_entity_poly.type
_entity_poly.pdbx_seq_one_letter_code
_entity_poly.pdbx_strand_id
1 'polypeptide(L)'
;MVWVSGQVKNPGMVPWVEGKDWDYYILAAGGYTNNRKAGKGRIIRSNSGNWVKPGKNVAIRAGDTIFVPAQTDRSMWTDVKDIVTLTSSVVTIILGVRTFTRN
;
A
#
# COMPACT_ATOMS: atom_id res chain seq x y z
N MET A 1 0.26 17.19 -15.75
CA MET A 1 -0.86 17.06 -14.79
C MET A 1 -0.61 15.84 -13.92
N VAL A 2 -1.12 15.80 -12.70
CA VAL A 2 -1.04 14.67 -11.76
C VAL A 2 -2.46 14.33 -11.34
N TRP A 3 -2.85 13.07 -11.42
CA TRP A 3 -4.19 12.64 -11.00
C TRP A 3 -4.17 12.29 -9.51
N VAL A 4 -5.02 12.93 -8.70
CA VAL A 4 -5.12 12.68 -7.26
C VAL A 4 -6.47 12.02 -6.96
N SER A 5 -6.46 10.87 -6.29
CA SER A 5 -7.66 10.05 -6.07
C SER A 5 -7.68 9.31 -4.74
N GLY A 6 -8.86 8.80 -4.37
CA GLY A 6 -9.08 8.04 -3.13
C GLY A 6 -9.57 8.93 -1.99
N GLN A 7 -9.03 8.73 -0.78
CA GLN A 7 -9.42 9.43 0.46
C GLN A 7 -8.86 10.87 0.57
N VAL A 8 -9.15 11.70 -0.43
CA VAL A 8 -8.87 13.14 -0.45
C VAL A 8 -10.16 13.93 -0.62
N LYS A 9 -10.23 15.17 -0.11
CA LYS A 9 -11.48 15.94 -0.12
C LYS A 9 -11.98 16.26 -1.53
N ASN A 10 -11.06 16.62 -2.42
CA ASN A 10 -11.34 17.00 -3.80
C ASN A 10 -10.49 16.16 -4.77
N PRO A 11 -10.90 14.90 -5.06
CA PRO A 11 -10.24 14.09 -6.08
C PRO A 11 -10.27 14.79 -7.44
N GLY A 12 -9.18 14.71 -8.20
CA GLY A 12 -9.12 15.37 -9.50
C GLY A 12 -7.73 15.55 -10.07
N MET A 13 -7.68 16.26 -11.19
CA MET A 13 -6.46 16.65 -11.88
C MET A 13 -5.83 17.87 -11.20
N VAL A 14 -4.56 17.75 -10.80
CA VAL A 14 -3.75 18.86 -10.28
C VAL A 14 -2.64 19.19 -11.30
N PRO A 15 -2.39 20.47 -11.62
CA PRO A 15 -1.24 20.84 -12.44
C PRO A 15 0.06 20.30 -11.85
N TRP A 16 0.89 19.69 -12.69
CA TRP A 16 2.19 19.20 -12.25
C TRP A 16 3.13 20.39 -12.09
N VAL A 17 3.82 20.45 -10.96
CA VAL A 17 4.84 21.45 -10.65
C VAL A 17 6.13 20.74 -10.32
N GLU A 18 7.21 21.18 -10.96
CA GLU A 18 8.54 20.63 -10.74
C GLU A 18 8.99 20.80 -9.28
N GLY A 19 9.66 19.79 -8.74
CA GLY A 19 10.18 19.80 -7.37
C GLY A 19 9.12 19.67 -6.27
N LYS A 20 7.82 19.63 -6.60
CA LYS A 20 6.76 19.38 -5.61
C LYS A 20 6.68 17.91 -5.25
N ASP A 21 6.50 17.68 -3.96
CA ASP A 21 6.42 16.36 -3.35
C ASP A 21 4.97 15.88 -3.24
N TRP A 22 4.81 14.67 -2.72
CA TRP A 22 3.51 14.06 -2.46
C TRP A 22 2.58 14.94 -1.62
N ASP A 23 3.09 15.54 -0.55
CA ASP A 23 2.29 16.30 0.41
C ASP A 23 1.67 17.53 -0.24
N TYR A 24 2.41 18.21 -1.13
CA TYR A 24 1.87 19.31 -1.93
C TYR A 24 0.61 18.92 -2.69
N TYR A 25 0.61 17.78 -3.40
CA TYR A 25 -0.53 17.37 -4.22
C TYR A 25 -1.73 16.91 -3.38
N ILE A 26 -1.48 16.31 -2.21
CA ILE A 26 -2.55 16.00 -1.27
C ILE A 26 -3.21 17.27 -0.73
N LEU A 27 -2.41 18.28 -0.36
CA LEU A 27 -2.92 19.57 0.08
C LEU A 27 -3.69 20.30 -1.03
N ALA A 28 -3.17 20.25 -2.27
CA ALA A 28 -3.86 20.80 -3.45
C ALA A 28 -5.23 20.13 -3.68
N ALA A 29 -5.36 18.84 -3.34
CA ALA A 29 -6.64 18.11 -3.35
C ALA A 29 -7.53 18.37 -2.10
N GLY A 30 -7.22 19.40 -1.30
CA GLY A 30 -7.98 19.76 -0.10
C GLY A 30 -7.61 18.96 1.16
N GLY A 31 -6.55 18.16 1.11
CA GLY A 31 -6.12 17.29 2.19
C GLY A 31 -6.89 15.97 2.24
N TYR A 32 -6.62 15.18 3.28
CA TYR A 32 -7.29 13.90 3.49
C TYR A 32 -8.76 14.09 3.89
N THR A 33 -9.64 13.17 3.47
CA THR A 33 -11.05 13.13 3.90
C THR A 33 -11.21 12.84 5.39
N ASN A 34 -10.26 12.10 5.98
CA ASN A 34 -10.29 11.71 7.39
C ASN A 34 -9.01 12.16 8.11
N ASN A 35 -9.15 12.63 9.37
CA ASN A 35 -8.01 13.12 10.18
C ASN A 35 -7.01 12.02 10.58
N ARG A 36 -7.37 10.75 10.38
CA ARG A 36 -6.47 9.62 10.62
C ARG A 36 -5.63 9.44 9.36
N LYS A 37 -4.30 9.59 9.47
CA LYS A 37 -3.32 9.41 8.37
C LYS A 37 -3.76 8.23 7.50
N ALA A 38 -4.35 8.49 6.33
CA ALA A 38 -4.84 7.45 5.45
C ALA A 38 -3.70 6.45 5.17
N GLY A 39 -4.05 5.17 4.98
CA GLY A 39 -3.05 4.10 4.82
C GLY A 39 -1.94 4.53 3.85
N LYS A 40 -0.69 4.11 4.12
CA LYS A 40 0.53 4.54 3.38
C LYS A 40 0.16 4.82 1.92
N GLY A 41 0.21 6.09 1.49
CA GLY A 41 -0.21 6.48 0.14
C GLY A 41 0.55 5.70 -0.95
N ARG A 42 0.10 5.80 -2.19
CA ARG A 42 0.75 5.16 -3.33
C ARG A 42 0.84 6.09 -4.52
N ILE A 43 2.00 6.13 -5.13
CA ILE A 43 2.24 6.78 -6.42
C ILE A 43 2.22 5.69 -7.48
N ILE A 44 1.36 5.82 -8.48
CA ILE A 44 1.30 4.93 -9.63
C ILE A 44 1.97 5.68 -10.79
N ARG A 45 3.09 5.14 -11.28
CA ARG A 45 3.84 5.78 -12.37
C ARG A 45 3.09 5.66 -13.68
N SER A 46 2.98 6.77 -14.42
CA SER A 46 2.27 6.76 -15.71
C SER A 46 2.92 5.89 -16.77
N ASN A 47 4.25 5.81 -16.77
CA ASN A 47 5.02 5.11 -17.78
C ASN A 47 5.01 3.58 -17.63
N SER A 48 4.98 3.07 -16.39
CA SER A 48 5.12 1.64 -16.09
C SER A 48 3.96 1.04 -15.32
N GLY A 49 3.07 1.85 -14.75
CA GLY A 49 2.03 1.39 -13.82
C GLY A 49 2.57 0.98 -12.45
N ASN A 50 3.88 1.17 -12.19
CA ASN A 50 4.49 0.70 -10.96
C ASN A 50 3.99 1.47 -9.73
N TRP A 51 3.75 0.72 -8.66
CA TRP A 51 3.34 1.22 -7.36
C TRP A 51 4.57 1.60 -6.54
N VAL A 52 4.73 2.89 -6.27
CA VAL A 52 5.83 3.46 -5.50
C VAL A 52 5.30 4.01 -4.19
N LYS A 53 6.01 3.74 -3.08
CA LYS A 53 5.68 4.34 -1.77
C LYS A 53 6.12 5.80 -1.76
N PRO A 54 5.28 6.74 -1.30
CA PRO A 54 5.67 8.14 -1.15
C PRO A 54 6.75 8.27 -0.06
N GLY A 55 7.69 9.18 -0.30
CA GLY A 55 8.79 9.49 0.61
C GLY A 55 9.46 10.80 0.20
N LYS A 56 10.25 11.38 1.11
CA LYS A 56 10.89 12.70 0.92
C LYS A 56 11.77 12.80 -0.34
N ASN A 57 12.37 11.69 -0.76
CA ASN A 57 13.25 11.64 -1.94
C ASN A 57 12.55 11.13 -3.20
N VAL A 58 11.22 10.98 -3.18
CA VAL A 58 10.46 10.45 -4.33
C VAL A 58 9.84 11.62 -5.09
N ALA A 59 10.46 11.97 -6.22
CA ALA A 59 9.91 12.98 -7.12
C ALA A 59 8.61 12.49 -7.79
N ILE A 60 7.61 13.37 -7.86
CA ILE A 60 6.37 13.19 -8.63
C ILE A 60 6.60 13.70 -10.05
N ARG A 61 6.20 12.90 -11.04
CA ARG A 61 6.35 13.24 -12.46
C ARG A 61 5.00 13.58 -13.09
N ALA A 62 5.03 14.31 -14.19
CA ALA A 62 3.84 14.53 -14.99
C ALA A 62 3.23 13.21 -15.45
N GLY A 63 1.90 13.10 -15.32
CA GLY A 63 1.11 11.92 -15.63
C GLY A 63 0.94 10.95 -14.46
N ASP A 64 1.75 11.06 -13.39
CA ASP A 64 1.63 10.16 -12.25
C ASP A 64 0.25 10.25 -11.60
N THR A 65 -0.16 9.14 -11.00
CA THR A 65 -1.36 9.08 -10.15
C THR A 65 -0.96 8.98 -8.69
N ILE A 66 -1.53 9.84 -7.86
CA ILE A 66 -1.45 9.86 -6.42
C ILE A 66 -2.74 9.22 -5.89
N PHE A 67 -2.61 8.02 -5.35
CA PHE A 67 -3.73 7.25 -4.83
C PHE A 67 -3.64 7.12 -3.30
N VAL A 68 -4.70 7.59 -2.64
CA VAL A 68 -4.86 7.49 -1.19
C VAL A 68 -5.84 6.36 -0.86
N PRO A 69 -5.37 5.20 -0.38
CA PRO A 69 -6.25 4.07 -0.11
C PRO A 69 -7.20 4.37 1.06
N ALA A 70 -8.39 3.78 1.02
CA ALA A 70 -9.21 3.63 2.22
C ALA A 70 -8.46 2.77 3.25
N GLN A 71 -8.53 3.14 4.53
CA GLN A 71 -8.03 2.26 5.57
C GLN A 71 -8.92 1.03 5.65
N THR A 72 -8.45 -0.10 5.12
CA THR A 72 -8.92 -1.39 5.58
C THR A 72 -8.12 -1.68 6.85
N ASP A 73 -8.82 -1.85 7.96
CA ASP A 73 -8.29 -2.33 9.24
C ASP A 73 -7.81 -3.78 9.12
N ARG A 74 -6.88 -4.06 8.19
CA ARG A 74 -6.15 -5.32 8.14
C ARG A 74 -5.12 -5.28 9.26
N SER A 75 -5.66 -5.53 10.44
CA SER A 75 -4.95 -5.90 11.65
C SER A 75 -3.80 -6.85 11.28
N MET A 76 -2.60 -6.49 11.71
CA MET A 76 -1.37 -7.30 11.71
C MET A 76 -1.58 -8.77 12.14
N TRP A 77 -2.72 -9.10 12.76
CA TRP A 77 -3.17 -10.44 13.09
C TRP A 77 -3.42 -11.38 11.90
N THR A 78 -3.69 -10.86 10.70
CA THR A 78 -3.96 -11.72 9.53
C THR A 78 -2.65 -12.31 8.99
N ASP A 79 -1.61 -11.49 8.88
CA ASP A 79 -0.30 -11.91 8.35
C ASP A 79 0.40 -12.92 9.28
N VAL A 80 0.23 -12.81 10.60
CA VAL A 80 0.76 -13.78 11.59
C VAL A 80 0.04 -15.13 11.47
N LYS A 81 -1.27 -15.14 11.22
CA LYS A 81 -2.04 -16.38 11.06
C LYS A 81 -1.62 -17.17 9.83
N ASP A 82 -1.30 -16.50 8.73
CA ASP A 82 -0.84 -17.18 7.51
C ASP A 82 0.50 -17.91 7.71
N ILE A 83 1.43 -17.31 8.47
CA ILE A 83 2.72 -17.94 8.82
C ILE A 83 2.52 -19.14 9.75
N VAL A 84 1.68 -19.01 10.79
CA VAL A 84 1.42 -20.11 11.74
C VAL A 84 0.71 -21.28 11.08
N THR A 85 -0.15 -21.03 10.10
CA THR A 85 -0.87 -22.09 9.38
C THR A 85 0.05 -22.87 8.42
N LEU A 86 1.09 -22.24 7.89
CA LEU A 86 2.10 -22.94 7.07
C LEU A 86 2.97 -23.90 7.90
N THR A 87 3.30 -23.55 9.14
CA THR A 87 4.17 -24.40 9.97
C THR A 87 3.46 -25.64 10.52
N SER A 88 2.14 -25.59 10.73
CA SER A 88 1.39 -26.76 11.21
C SER A 88 1.45 -27.96 10.24
N SER A 89 1.52 -27.69 8.94
CA SER A 89 1.58 -28.75 7.91
C SER A 89 2.89 -29.55 7.95
N VAL A 90 3.99 -28.94 8.41
CA VAL A 90 5.29 -29.63 8.51
C VAL A 90 5.31 -30.59 9.71
N VAL A 91 4.63 -30.24 10.81
CA VAL A 91 4.58 -31.08 12.01
C VAL A 91 3.83 -32.39 11.75
N THR A 92 2.71 -32.34 11.03
CA THR A 92 1.92 -33.54 10.69
C THR A 92 2.69 -34.52 9.81
N ILE A 93 3.47 -34.02 8.84
CA ILE A 93 4.28 -34.86 7.95
C ILE A 93 5.36 -35.61 8.74
N ILE A 94 6.07 -34.91 9.64
CA ILE A 94 7.14 -35.52 10.46
C ILE A 94 6.57 -36.56 11.42
N LEU A 95 5.43 -36.28 12.05
CA LEU A 95 4.74 -37.23 12.93
C LEU A 95 4.27 -38.46 12.15
N GLY A 96 3.69 -38.27 10.96
CA GLY A 96 3.24 -39.36 10.10
C GLY A 96 4.38 -40.30 9.69
N VAL A 97 5.51 -39.77 9.21
CA VAL A 97 6.66 -40.59 8.79
C VAL A 97 7.19 -41.42 9.96
N ARG A 98 7.30 -40.85 11.17
CA ARG A 98 7.76 -41.60 12.35
C ARG A 98 6.83 -42.73 12.78
N THR A 99 5.52 -42.59 12.56
CA THR A 99 4.54 -43.66 12.86
C THR A 99 4.67 -44.84 11.89
N PHE A 100 5.08 -44.62 10.63
CA PHE A 100 5.26 -45.70 9.66
C PHE A 100 6.62 -46.41 9.76
N THR A 101 7.69 -45.75 10.22
CA THR A 101 9.02 -46.39 10.34
C THR A 101 9.23 -47.19 11.62
N ARG A 102 8.29 -47.15 12.58
CA ARG A 102 8.38 -47.82 13.88
C ARG A 102 7.36 -48.96 14.05
N ASN A 103 7.07 -49.70 12.97
CA ASN A 103 6.46 -51.02 12.99
C ASN A 103 7.28 -51.98 12.13
#